data_AF-A0A0R2T627-F1
#
_entry.id   AF-A0A0R2T627-F1
#
_cell.length_a   1.000
_cell.length_b   1.000
_cell.length_c   1.000
_cell.angle_alpha   90.00
_cell.angle_beta   90.00
_cell.angle_gamma   90.00
#
_symmetry.space_group_name_H-M   'P 1'
#
loop_
_entity.id
_entity.type
_entity.pdbx_description
1 polymer ?
#
loop_
_entity_poly.entity_id
_entity_poly.type
_entity_poly.pdbx_seq_one_letter_code
_entity_poly.pdbx_strand_id
1 'polypeptide(L)'
;MCVSTSNPTLKAGAASRRAMWTVAIFMLLSACASRQQVEWLPDLPDRAFFEAAYSEDSVNQTLQTREEYLGWIKSFYTGTLLYPTGWFDVQERVLSTSSPENVDAFGPRIEEMGRLIAAEWAKENSARAIDNRLLALWGATLQSATPGNQRLEVFDLVASDVRRLLSRELDKAAIADSRYDELLGLDSFGDF
;
A
#
# COMPACT_ATOMS: atom_id res chain seq x y z
N MET A 1 -47.94 3.13 -71.16
CA MET A 1 -46.65 2.43 -71.40
C MET A 1 -45.55 3.47 -71.23
N CYS A 2 -44.50 3.37 -70.43
CA CYS A 2 -44.05 2.47 -69.37
C CYS A 2 -43.11 3.31 -68.47
N VAL A 3 -43.04 2.91 -67.21
CA VAL A 3 -42.18 3.45 -66.13
C VAL A 3 -40.69 3.32 -66.48
N SER A 4 -39.84 4.25 -66.03
CA SER A 4 -38.52 3.87 -65.50
C SER A 4 -37.92 4.95 -64.58
N THR A 5 -38.13 4.77 -63.28
CA THR A 5 -37.35 5.39 -62.20
C THR A 5 -35.98 4.72 -62.13
N SER A 6 -34.90 5.44 -62.43
CA SER A 6 -33.54 4.97 -62.19
C SER A 6 -33.11 5.26 -60.75
N ASN A 7 -33.01 4.20 -59.95
CA ASN A 7 -32.43 4.21 -58.62
C ASN A 7 -30.89 4.29 -58.71
N PRO A 8 -30.19 5.19 -58.00
CA PRO A 8 -28.74 5.11 -57.92
C PRO A 8 -28.35 3.97 -56.97
N THR A 9 -27.81 2.90 -57.53
CA THR A 9 -27.17 1.85 -56.75
C THR A 9 -25.86 2.38 -56.17
N LEU A 10 -25.87 2.66 -54.86
CA LEU A 10 -24.67 2.87 -54.06
C LEU A 10 -23.78 1.63 -54.17
N LYS A 11 -22.75 1.70 -55.01
CA LYS A 11 -21.62 0.77 -54.98
C LYS A 11 -20.85 1.02 -53.68
N ALA A 12 -21.23 0.35 -52.61
CA ALA A 12 -20.39 0.22 -51.42
C ALA A 12 -19.14 -0.59 -51.80
N GLY A 13 -18.12 0.13 -52.27
CA GLY A 13 -16.87 -0.44 -52.78
C GLY A 13 -16.14 -1.23 -51.70
N ALA A 14 -15.41 -2.27 -52.13
CA ALA A 14 -14.58 -3.14 -51.30
C ALA A 14 -13.62 -2.38 -50.34
N ALA A 15 -13.31 -1.11 -50.63
CA ALA A 15 -12.59 -0.19 -49.75
C ALA A 15 -13.29 0.04 -48.39
N SER A 16 -14.62 0.15 -48.36
CA SER A 16 -15.41 0.31 -47.14
C SER A 16 -15.36 -0.94 -46.25
N ARG A 17 -15.36 -2.14 -46.85
CA ARG A 17 -15.18 -3.40 -46.11
C ARG A 17 -13.77 -3.48 -45.54
N ARG A 18 -12.73 -3.20 -46.34
CA ARG A 18 -11.32 -3.22 -45.87
C ARG A 18 -11.06 -2.23 -44.74
N ALA A 19 -11.64 -1.03 -44.81
CA ALA A 19 -11.58 -0.02 -43.75
C ALA A 19 -12.29 -0.48 -42.46
N MET A 20 -13.44 -1.14 -42.59
CA MET A 20 -14.19 -1.70 -41.46
C MET A 20 -13.43 -2.85 -40.77
N TRP A 21 -12.74 -3.70 -41.53
CA TRP A 21 -11.86 -4.75 -40.99
C TRP A 21 -10.63 -4.18 -40.29
N THR A 22 -10.01 -3.11 -40.82
CA THR A 22 -8.86 -2.47 -40.17
C THR A 22 -9.28 -1.79 -38.87
N VAL A 23 -10.40 -1.08 -38.84
CA VAL A 23 -10.93 -0.46 -37.62
C VAL A 23 -11.26 -1.51 -36.55
N ALA A 24 -11.87 -2.64 -36.92
CA ALA A 24 -12.15 -3.73 -35.99
C ALA A 24 -10.86 -4.36 -35.41
N ILE A 25 -9.81 -4.52 -36.21
CA ILE A 25 -8.51 -5.03 -35.75
C ILE A 25 -7.83 -4.04 -34.80
N PHE A 26 -7.88 -2.74 -35.07
CA PHE A 26 -7.33 -1.70 -34.17
C PHE A 26 -8.08 -1.62 -32.83
N MET A 27 -9.41 -1.83 -32.82
CA MET A 27 -10.20 -1.89 -31.58
C MET A 27 -9.88 -3.13 -30.74
N LEU A 28 -9.65 -4.30 -31.37
CA LEU A 28 -9.27 -5.53 -30.67
C LEU A 28 -7.85 -5.47 -30.09
N LEU A 29 -6.92 -4.77 -30.75
CA LEU A 29 -5.54 -4.62 -30.28
C LEU A 29 -5.38 -3.63 -29.10
N SER A 30 -6.32 -2.69 -28.94
CA SER A 30 -6.29 -1.74 -27.80
C SER A 30 -6.75 -2.36 -26.47
N ALA A 31 -7.47 -3.48 -26.50
CA ALA A 31 -7.94 -4.16 -25.29
C ALA A 31 -6.83 -4.90 -24.52
N CYS A 32 -5.71 -5.23 -25.18
CA CYS A 32 -4.57 -5.93 -24.57
C CYS A 32 -3.45 -4.99 -24.08
N ALA A 33 -3.52 -3.70 -24.39
CA ALA A 33 -2.36 -2.82 -24.29
C ALA A 33 -2.11 -2.18 -22.91
N SER A 34 -2.93 -2.41 -21.87
CA SER A 34 -2.78 -1.59 -20.64
C SER A 34 -3.10 -2.21 -19.29
N ARG A 35 -3.26 -3.54 -19.14
CA ARG A 35 -3.21 -4.13 -17.78
C ARG A 35 -1.76 -4.28 -17.35
N GLN A 36 -1.17 -3.18 -16.91
CA GLN A 36 0.16 -3.19 -16.31
C GLN A 36 0.05 -3.86 -14.94
N GLN A 37 0.37 -5.15 -14.89
CA GLN A 37 0.44 -5.89 -13.65
C GLN A 37 1.59 -5.34 -12.79
N VAL A 38 1.32 -5.09 -11.52
CA VAL A 38 2.36 -4.68 -10.57
C VAL A 38 3.37 -5.81 -10.47
N GLU A 39 4.62 -5.51 -10.85
CA GLU A 39 5.76 -6.40 -10.66
C GLU A 39 6.02 -6.57 -9.15
N TRP A 40 5.91 -7.82 -8.70
CA TRP A 40 6.09 -8.21 -7.31
C TRP A 40 7.51 -8.74 -7.12
N LEU A 41 8.32 -8.02 -6.32
CA LEU A 41 9.70 -8.38 -6.05
C LEU A 41 9.77 -9.58 -5.10
N PRO A 42 10.81 -10.44 -5.19
CA PRO A 42 10.96 -11.61 -4.32
C PRO A 42 11.04 -11.29 -2.83
N ASP A 43 11.58 -10.13 -2.47
CA ASP A 43 11.78 -9.72 -1.08
C ASP A 43 10.51 -9.14 -0.44
N LEU A 44 9.49 -8.81 -1.26
CA LEU A 44 8.19 -8.38 -0.72
C LEU A 44 7.50 -9.53 0.00
N PRO A 45 6.71 -9.24 1.05
CA PRO A 45 5.91 -10.27 1.69
C PRO A 45 4.94 -10.93 0.72
N ASP A 46 4.43 -12.10 1.12
CA ASP A 46 3.55 -12.91 0.28
C ASP A 46 2.37 -12.08 -0.27
N ARG A 47 2.32 -11.99 -1.60
CA ARG A 47 1.30 -11.26 -2.34
C ARG A 47 -0.11 -11.76 -2.00
N ALA A 48 -0.26 -13.07 -1.75
CA ALA A 48 -1.57 -13.67 -1.48
C ALA A 48 -2.24 -13.08 -0.23
N PHE A 49 -1.46 -12.72 0.80
CA PHE A 49 -1.97 -12.06 1.99
C PHE A 49 -2.67 -10.73 1.65
N PHE A 50 -2.03 -9.90 0.82
CA PHE A 50 -2.56 -8.60 0.43
C PHE A 50 -3.75 -8.72 -0.52
N GLU A 51 -3.70 -9.67 -1.46
CA GLU A 51 -4.83 -9.93 -2.36
C GLU A 51 -6.06 -10.44 -1.61
N ALA A 52 -5.87 -11.26 -0.57
CA ALA A 52 -6.95 -11.68 0.32
C ALA A 52 -7.53 -10.48 1.09
N ALA A 53 -6.68 -9.65 1.72
CA ALA A 53 -7.12 -8.45 2.44
C ALA A 53 -7.92 -7.49 1.54
N TYR A 54 -7.48 -7.27 0.31
CA TYR A 54 -8.22 -6.45 -0.66
C TYR A 54 -9.57 -7.07 -1.03
N SER A 55 -9.60 -8.40 -1.22
CA SER A 55 -10.82 -9.13 -1.62
C SER A 55 -11.89 -9.13 -0.53
N GLU A 56 -11.50 -9.01 0.74
CA GLU A 56 -12.41 -8.91 1.89
C GLU A 56 -12.93 -7.47 2.11
N ASP A 57 -12.21 -6.45 1.65
CA ASP A 57 -12.58 -5.04 1.82
C ASP A 57 -13.45 -4.52 0.65
N SER A 58 -14.75 -4.79 0.75
CA SER A 58 -15.72 -4.34 -0.26
C SER A 58 -15.78 -2.81 -0.43
N VAL A 59 -15.44 -2.04 0.61
CA VAL A 59 -15.44 -0.57 0.53
C VAL A 59 -14.27 -0.12 -0.33
N ASN A 60 -13.06 -0.60 -0.04
CA ASN A 60 -11.87 -0.23 -0.81
C ASN A 60 -11.99 -0.64 -2.29
N GLN A 61 -12.61 -1.79 -2.57
CA GLN A 61 -12.89 -2.25 -3.93
C GLN A 61 -13.75 -1.28 -4.76
N THR A 62 -14.55 -0.43 -4.13
CA THR A 62 -15.33 0.61 -4.83
C THR A 62 -14.54 1.89 -5.10
N LEU A 63 -13.43 2.09 -4.37
CA LEU A 63 -12.67 3.34 -4.36
C LEU A 63 -11.35 3.24 -5.13
N GLN A 64 -10.78 2.05 -5.22
CA GLN A 64 -9.44 1.81 -5.74
C GLN A 64 -9.38 0.43 -6.41
N THR A 65 -8.60 0.30 -7.47
CA THR A 65 -8.33 -1.00 -8.10
C THR A 65 -7.33 -1.83 -7.29
N ARG A 66 -7.35 -3.15 -7.47
CA ARG A 66 -6.38 -4.05 -6.83
C ARG A 66 -4.95 -3.71 -7.23
N GLU A 67 -4.74 -3.37 -8.50
CA GLU A 67 -3.42 -3.03 -9.03
C GLU A 67 -2.88 -1.74 -8.38
N GLU A 68 -3.72 -0.72 -8.17
CA GLU A 68 -3.31 0.48 -7.41
C GLU A 68 -2.96 0.14 -5.96
N TYR A 69 -3.81 -0.64 -5.28
CA TYR A 69 -3.57 -1.09 -3.90
C TYR A 69 -2.23 -1.84 -3.76
N LEU A 70 -1.96 -2.81 -4.64
CA LEU A 70 -0.68 -3.54 -4.66
C LEU A 70 0.51 -2.62 -4.99
N GLY A 71 0.30 -1.59 -5.82
CA GLY A 71 1.32 -0.58 -6.11
C GLY A 71 1.69 0.25 -4.88
N TRP A 72 0.71 0.60 -4.05
CA TRP A 72 0.96 1.29 -2.78
C TRP A 72 1.64 0.41 -1.74
N ILE A 73 1.31 -0.89 -1.67
CA ILE A 73 2.05 -1.83 -0.81
C ILE A 73 3.52 -1.89 -1.21
N LYS A 74 3.81 -2.01 -2.52
CA LYS A 74 5.20 -1.97 -3.00
C LYS A 74 5.88 -0.68 -2.55
N SER A 75 5.23 0.46 -2.75
CA SER A 75 5.75 1.78 -2.35
C SER A 75 5.96 1.93 -0.85
N PHE A 76 5.12 1.30 -0.02
CA PHE A 76 5.31 1.27 1.43
C PHE A 76 6.61 0.55 1.81
N TYR A 77 6.88 -0.60 1.20
CA TYR A 77 8.06 -1.39 1.51
C TYR A 77 9.36 -0.79 0.95
N THR A 78 9.32 -0.29 -0.29
CA THR A 78 10.53 0.16 -1.01
C THR A 78 10.74 1.67 -0.98
N GLY A 79 9.82 2.42 -0.37
CA GLY A 79 9.79 3.87 -0.48
C GLY A 79 9.28 4.36 -1.84
N THR A 80 9.25 5.68 -1.98
CA THR A 80 8.82 6.44 -3.16
C THR A 80 9.90 7.44 -3.57
N LEU A 81 9.74 8.08 -4.74
CA LEU A 81 10.65 9.14 -5.16
C LEU A 81 10.72 10.32 -4.18
N LEU A 82 9.59 10.66 -3.53
CA LEU A 82 9.52 11.77 -2.58
C LEU A 82 9.92 11.36 -1.16
N TYR A 83 9.63 10.11 -0.80
CA TYR A 83 9.95 9.52 0.50
C TYR A 83 10.73 8.23 0.27
N PRO A 84 12.05 8.31 0.06
CA PRO A 84 12.86 7.17 -0.37
C PRO A 84 13.01 6.10 0.71
N THR A 85 12.78 6.45 1.98
CA THR A 85 12.80 5.50 3.10
C THR A 85 11.51 4.69 3.13
N GLY A 86 11.61 3.41 2.83
CA GLY A 86 10.53 2.44 2.94
C GLY A 86 10.57 1.63 4.25
N TRP A 87 9.62 0.72 4.40
CA TRP A 87 9.57 -0.17 5.56
C TRP A 87 10.81 -1.06 5.68
N PHE A 88 11.41 -1.50 4.57
CA PHE A 88 12.63 -2.30 4.62
C PHE A 88 13.78 -1.56 5.30
N ASP A 89 13.94 -0.26 5.05
CA ASP A 89 14.97 0.57 5.69
C ASP A 89 14.71 0.71 7.20
N VAL A 90 13.45 0.86 7.60
CA VAL A 90 13.04 0.90 9.01
C VAL A 90 13.34 -0.44 9.69
N GLN A 91 12.98 -1.55 9.04
CA GLN A 91 13.22 -2.90 9.52
C GLN A 91 14.72 -3.16 9.70
N GLU A 92 15.54 -2.87 8.69
CA GLU A 92 16.99 -3.04 8.77
C GLU A 92 17.60 -2.22 9.92
N ARG A 93 17.20 -0.96 10.06
CA ARG A 93 17.70 -0.09 11.13
C ARG A 93 17.32 -0.62 12.51
N VAL A 94 16.07 -1.03 12.70
CA VAL A 94 15.60 -1.55 13.99
C VAL A 94 16.31 -2.86 14.33
N LEU A 95 16.50 -3.77 13.37
CA LEU A 95 17.16 -5.05 13.60
C LEU A 95 18.67 -4.89 13.86
N SER A 96 19.36 -4.05 13.08
CA SER A 96 20.83 -3.85 13.21
C SER A 96 21.26 -3.17 14.51
N THR A 97 20.33 -2.51 15.21
CA THR A 97 20.58 -1.79 16.47
C THR A 97 19.91 -2.44 17.68
N SER A 98 19.33 -3.63 17.49
CA SER A 98 18.80 -4.49 18.55
C SER A 98 19.92 -5.36 19.16
N SER A 99 19.79 -5.72 20.44
CA SER A 99 20.70 -6.69 21.06
C SER A 99 20.64 -8.02 20.31
N PRO A 100 21.77 -8.74 20.09
CA PRO A 100 21.80 -10.00 19.37
C PRO A 100 20.80 -11.04 19.90
N GLU A 101 20.59 -11.09 21.23
CA GLU A 101 19.61 -11.99 21.85
C GLU A 101 18.15 -11.75 21.41
N ASN A 102 17.84 -10.55 20.91
CA ASN A 102 16.48 -10.15 20.56
C ASN A 102 16.21 -10.24 19.05
N VAL A 103 17.24 -10.31 18.19
CA VAL A 103 17.10 -10.24 16.73
C VAL A 103 16.22 -11.37 16.20
N ASP A 104 16.45 -12.61 16.65
CA ASP A 104 15.69 -13.79 16.20
C ASP A 104 14.21 -13.71 16.59
N ALA A 105 13.91 -13.11 17.76
CA ALA A 105 12.55 -12.87 18.21
C ALA A 105 11.90 -11.66 17.52
N PHE A 106 12.70 -10.69 17.06
CA PHE A 106 12.23 -9.45 16.46
C PHE A 106 11.83 -9.61 15.00
N GLY A 107 12.61 -10.36 14.21
CA GLY A 107 12.42 -10.52 12.76
C GLY A 107 10.97 -10.84 12.37
N PRO A 108 10.38 -11.95 12.88
CA PRO A 108 9.01 -12.29 12.57
C PRO A 108 7.98 -11.25 13.02
N ARG A 109 8.26 -10.53 14.12
CA ARG A 109 7.33 -9.54 14.69
C ARG A 109 7.32 -8.25 13.88
N ILE A 110 8.48 -7.79 13.43
CA ILE A 110 8.59 -6.56 12.63
C ILE A 110 8.09 -6.78 11.20
N GLU A 111 8.30 -7.97 10.65
CA GLU A 111 7.70 -8.39 9.38
C GLU A 111 6.17 -8.38 9.48
N GLU A 112 5.63 -8.98 10.54
CA GLU A 112 4.18 -9.00 10.77
C GLU A 112 3.59 -7.59 10.93
N MET A 113 4.25 -6.74 11.71
CA MET A 113 3.82 -5.35 11.86
C MET A 113 3.82 -4.61 10.52
N GLY A 114 4.87 -4.80 9.71
CA GLY A 114 4.93 -4.26 8.35
C GLY A 114 3.76 -4.71 7.49
N ARG A 115 3.40 -6.01 7.52
CA ARG A 115 2.29 -6.56 6.73
C ARG A 115 0.95 -5.92 7.11
N LEU A 116 0.69 -5.79 8.41
CA LEU A 116 -0.55 -5.19 8.92
C LEU A 116 -0.65 -3.70 8.55
N ILE A 117 0.44 -2.95 8.73
CA ILE A 117 0.48 -1.53 8.39
C ILE A 117 0.29 -1.35 6.87
N ALA A 118 1.02 -2.12 6.05
CA ALA A 118 0.95 -2.03 4.60
C ALA A 118 -0.47 -2.31 4.09
N ALA A 119 -1.11 -3.37 4.59
CA ALA A 119 -2.44 -3.77 4.15
C ALA A 119 -3.51 -2.72 4.46
N GLU A 120 -3.39 -2.00 5.58
CA GLU A 120 -4.32 -0.93 5.92
C GLU A 120 -3.98 0.38 5.23
N TRP A 121 -2.71 0.81 5.25
CA TRP A 121 -2.30 2.12 4.75
C TRP A 121 -2.45 2.26 3.22
N ALA A 122 -2.28 1.16 2.49
CA ALA A 122 -2.35 1.13 1.03
C ALA A 122 -3.77 1.30 0.45
N LYS A 123 -4.81 1.18 1.30
CA LYS A 123 -6.20 1.47 0.93
C LYS A 123 -6.36 2.94 0.53
N GLU A 124 -7.48 3.26 -0.11
CA GLU A 124 -7.85 4.64 -0.39
C GLU A 124 -7.93 5.47 0.92
N ASN A 125 -7.53 6.74 0.85
CA ASN A 125 -7.38 7.62 2.01
C ASN A 125 -8.63 7.74 2.89
N SER A 126 -9.82 7.73 2.30
CA SER A 126 -11.09 7.84 3.02
C SER A 126 -11.51 6.54 3.72
N ALA A 127 -10.95 5.40 3.30
CA ALA A 127 -11.28 4.08 3.83
C ALA A 127 -10.27 3.54 4.85
N ARG A 128 -9.06 4.12 4.92
CA ARG A 128 -7.98 3.64 5.81
C ARG A 128 -8.04 4.21 7.22
N ALA A 129 -7.71 3.37 8.20
CA ALA A 129 -7.49 3.74 9.59
C ALA A 129 -6.08 4.31 9.83
N ILE A 130 -5.08 3.82 9.08
CA ILE A 130 -3.68 4.25 9.17
C ILE A 130 -3.42 5.32 8.10
N ASP A 131 -3.16 6.55 8.54
CA ASP A 131 -2.82 7.68 7.67
C ASP A 131 -1.31 7.99 7.66
N ASN A 132 -0.91 8.96 6.84
CA ASN A 132 0.50 9.35 6.73
C ASN A 132 1.06 9.96 8.03
N ARG A 133 0.21 10.56 8.87
CA ARG A 133 0.63 11.10 10.17
C ARG A 133 1.03 9.96 11.11
N LEU A 134 0.23 8.90 11.17
CA LEU A 134 0.56 7.71 11.97
C LEU A 134 1.82 7.00 11.46
N LEU A 135 2.00 6.88 10.14
CA LEU A 135 3.25 6.33 9.59
C LEU A 135 4.47 7.16 9.99
N ALA A 136 4.39 8.48 9.87
CA ALA A 136 5.48 9.38 10.24
C ALA A 136 5.80 9.29 11.73
N LEU A 137 4.77 9.28 12.59
CA LEU A 137 4.88 9.13 14.04
C LEU A 137 5.58 7.82 14.39
N TRP A 138 5.05 6.67 13.96
CA TRP A 138 5.64 5.37 14.27
C TRP A 138 7.04 5.21 13.69
N GLY A 139 7.26 5.70 12.46
CA GLY A 139 8.58 5.71 11.85
C GLY A 139 9.59 6.52 12.67
N ALA A 140 9.22 7.68 13.18
CA ALA A 140 10.07 8.50 14.05
C ALA A 140 10.30 7.83 15.40
N THR A 141 9.26 7.33 16.04
CA THR A 141 9.31 6.63 17.34
C THR A 141 10.23 5.40 17.31
N LEU A 142 10.11 4.55 16.28
CA LEU A 142 10.97 3.37 16.13
C LEU A 142 12.45 3.75 15.90
N GLN A 143 12.69 4.89 15.26
CA GLN A 143 14.04 5.37 14.96
C GLN A 143 14.69 6.12 16.12
N SER A 144 13.90 6.81 16.96
CA SER A 144 14.39 7.55 18.14
C SER A 144 14.71 6.65 19.31
N ALA A 145 14.22 5.41 19.32
CA ALA A 145 14.50 4.44 20.37
C ALA A 145 16.01 4.22 20.56
N THR A 146 16.48 4.30 21.80
CA THR A 146 17.88 3.99 22.15
C THR A 146 18.19 2.52 21.85
N PRO A 147 19.41 2.17 21.38
CA PRO A 147 19.82 0.78 21.20
C PRO A 147 19.64 -0.07 22.45
N GLY A 148 19.42 -1.38 22.26
CA GLY A 148 19.23 -2.34 23.36
C GLY A 148 17.77 -2.51 23.79
N ASN A 149 17.51 -2.63 25.10
CA ASN A 149 16.20 -3.05 25.63
C ASN A 149 15.08 -2.03 25.44
N GLN A 150 15.39 -0.72 25.46
CA GLN A 150 14.39 0.32 25.22
C GLN A 150 13.78 0.21 23.81
N ARG A 151 14.55 -0.28 22.83
CA ARG A 151 14.04 -0.53 21.47
C ARG A 151 12.95 -1.59 21.44
N LEU A 152 13.06 -2.64 22.24
CA LEU A 152 12.04 -3.67 22.36
C LEU A 152 10.75 -3.10 22.95
N GLU A 153 10.86 -2.30 24.01
CA GLU A 153 9.72 -1.65 24.63
C GLU A 153 9.00 -0.69 23.66
N VAL A 154 9.75 0.14 22.95
CA VAL A 154 9.20 1.04 21.93
C VAL A 154 8.50 0.27 20.81
N PHE A 155 9.14 -0.79 20.31
CA PHE A 155 8.55 -1.64 19.28
C PHE A 155 7.27 -2.31 19.76
N ASP A 156 7.26 -2.85 20.97
CA ASP A 156 6.10 -3.53 21.57
C ASP A 156 4.92 -2.56 21.71
N LEU A 157 5.20 -1.31 22.09
CA LEU A 157 4.21 -0.27 22.20
C LEU A 157 3.59 0.08 20.84
N VAL A 158 4.42 0.33 19.82
CA VAL A 158 3.95 0.62 18.45
C VAL A 158 3.17 -0.57 17.88
N ALA A 159 3.66 -1.79 18.04
CA ALA A 159 2.99 -3.00 17.57
C ALA A 159 1.63 -3.22 18.28
N SER A 160 1.53 -2.87 19.56
CA SER A 160 0.27 -2.89 20.30
C SER A 160 -0.71 -1.87 19.74
N ASP A 161 -0.27 -0.64 19.48
CA ASP A 161 -1.14 0.41 18.95
C ASP A 161 -1.64 0.10 17.53
N VAL A 162 -0.80 -0.47 16.66
CA VAL A 162 -1.22 -0.95 15.34
C VAL A 162 -2.37 -1.95 15.49
N ARG A 163 -2.21 -2.98 16.34
CA ARG A 163 -3.25 -4.00 16.53
C ARG A 163 -4.53 -3.41 17.10
N ARG A 164 -4.42 -2.56 18.13
CA ARG A 164 -5.58 -1.94 18.80
C ARG A 164 -6.30 -0.94 17.90
N LEU A 165 -5.58 -0.23 17.05
CA LEU A 165 -6.18 0.64 16.04
C LEU A 165 -6.98 -0.19 15.02
N LEU A 166 -6.38 -1.26 14.50
CA LEU A 166 -7.03 -2.14 13.51
C LEU A 166 -8.21 -2.92 14.11
N SER A 167 -8.17 -3.27 15.40
CA SER A 167 -9.31 -3.88 16.11
C SER A 167 -10.35 -2.87 16.61
N ARG A 168 -10.13 -1.56 16.38
CA ARG A 168 -10.97 -0.45 16.84
C ARG A 168 -11.06 -0.30 18.37
N GLU A 169 -10.08 -0.82 19.10
CA GLU A 169 -9.90 -0.63 20.54
C GLU A 169 -9.15 0.67 20.90
N LEU A 170 -8.48 1.28 19.93
CA LEU A 170 -7.75 2.54 20.09
C LEU A 170 -8.13 3.49 18.96
N ASP A 171 -8.60 4.69 19.33
CA ASP A 171 -8.90 5.73 18.36
C ASP A 171 -7.60 6.34 17.81
N LYS A 172 -7.56 6.61 16.50
CA LYS A 172 -6.40 7.21 15.84
C LYS A 172 -5.97 8.54 16.47
N ALA A 173 -6.89 9.32 17.01
CA ALA A 173 -6.62 10.61 17.65
C ALA A 173 -5.93 10.46 19.01
N ALA A 174 -6.04 9.30 19.65
CA ALA A 174 -5.33 8.99 20.89
C ALA A 174 -3.86 8.61 20.67
N ILE A 175 -3.46 8.37 19.43
CA ILE A 175 -2.07 8.04 19.07
C ILE A 175 -1.37 9.34 18.64
N ALA A 176 -0.61 9.93 19.57
CA ALA A 176 0.07 11.21 19.41
C ALA A 176 1.47 11.19 20.06
N ASP A 177 2.36 12.11 19.65
CA ASP A 177 3.73 12.22 20.17
C ASP A 177 3.76 12.27 21.70
N SER A 178 2.95 13.14 22.32
CA SER A 178 2.92 13.31 23.77
C SER A 178 2.58 12.04 24.54
N ARG A 179 1.79 11.12 23.95
CA ARG A 179 1.49 9.84 24.57
C ARG A 179 2.71 8.92 24.56
N TYR A 180 3.52 8.95 23.51
CA TYR A 180 4.77 8.20 23.47
C TYR A 180 5.80 8.81 24.43
N ASP A 181 5.88 10.13 24.51
CA ASP A 181 6.76 10.81 25.46
C ASP A 181 6.44 10.42 26.92
N GLU A 182 5.15 10.41 27.28
CA GLU A 182 4.67 9.98 28.59
C GLU A 182 4.98 8.50 28.85
N LEU A 183 4.60 7.60 27.92
CA LEU A 183 4.75 6.15 28.10
C LEU A 183 6.21 5.69 28.12
N LEU A 184 7.10 6.41 27.43
CA LEU A 184 8.53 6.11 27.37
C LEU A 184 9.34 6.91 28.40
N GLY A 185 8.68 7.76 29.20
CA GLY A 185 9.32 8.58 30.23
C GLY A 185 10.25 9.67 29.67
N LEU A 186 10.04 10.13 28.44
CA LEU A 186 10.87 11.12 27.77
C LEU A 186 10.59 12.55 28.25
N ASP A 187 9.40 12.81 28.80
CA ASP A 187 9.03 14.10 29.43
C ASP A 187 9.84 14.42 30.70
N SER A 188 10.58 13.45 31.25
CA SER A 188 11.35 13.60 32.50
C SER A 188 12.69 14.33 32.34
N PHE A 189 13.12 14.66 31.12
CA PHE A 189 14.43 15.28 30.86
C PHE A 189 14.38 16.81 30.71
N GLY A 190 13.24 17.44 31.06
CA GLY A 190 12.97 18.87 30.83
C GLY A 190 13.28 19.85 31.97
N ASP A 191 13.77 19.40 33.12
CA ASP A 191 14.18 20.28 34.23
C ASP A 191 15.70 20.22 34.45
N PHE A 192 16.44 21.09 33.74
CA PHE A 192 17.82 21.49 34.06
C PHE A 192 17.96 23.01 34.01
#